data_AF-A0AA39ITZ8-F1
#
_entry.id   AF-A0AA39ITZ8-F1
#
_cell.length_a   1.000
_cell.length_b   1.000
_cell.length_c   1.000
_cell.angle_alpha   90.00
_cell.angle_beta   90.00
_cell.angle_gamma   90.00
#
_symmetry.space_group_name_H-M   'P 1'
#
loop_
_entity.id
_entity.type
_entity.pdbx_description
1 polymer ?
#
loop_
_entity_poly.entity_id
_entity_poly.type
_entity_poly.pdbx_seq_one_letter_code
_entity_poly.pdbx_strand_id
1 'polypeptide(L)'
;MSFEVEYYDKFGIVPPSCFFKETKGRFVSVTDVVREVFNDHCGAINDTDQWALVYEKRPNCATERLDDPQSFHIRMCNKNSKYTIEFHSNKDRDYETFYFHVPATNAPLVVRQRARSRSRWRVPSDGMEREEDGRPSRARSRSRVTFAEPEETKEVERPAVINVFDLPSLPPTTPEPLPVEPEIRSMPPATPREPVFTTVPEPKAPLIRREKSPSPKPPATVPPNAIAKPTNLEANECRIDIDTNICGSDGRTFTYVENFKIGPQSGPIKRRLVQLHNNKLNQCRKDGYNVLGAAFKMNWTMGTFELVENANSVLFEAGQTYRFKYDESKEEHTPTTGWFPMQPSRPYPFSVTFRLVLPPHFEPWIQTTTLNLCRPYKVSQLIYYSKSYLRAPLSRMGSSVLNVAVYQTAPVRQELGYTDYFSEGSSFDIHFVANGVDYPMPQRAFAIAVDTDGNQHGIQHIHSIPGMLLPTGERGVGSPHASFPAPPPNPQPPAKEEYLVNYTTKPIKMFKAPERKIIVRLPCPNEDCGEQSIPRTWSCFVCNTVLYYGFDDFLYCDCGKLEPKHLTFKCTGHGNFVPYKENVLAKKLRKTSMEKA
;
A
#
# COMPACT_ATOMS: atom_id res chain seq x y z
N MET A 1 12.34 -16.04 -18.25
CA MET A 1 13.25 -14.88 -18.25
C MET A 1 14.51 -15.29 -17.50
N SER A 2 15.66 -14.70 -17.81
CA SER A 2 16.91 -14.95 -17.09
C SER A 2 17.49 -13.66 -16.54
N PHE A 3 18.17 -13.76 -15.40
CA PHE A 3 18.91 -12.66 -14.78
C PHE A 3 20.12 -13.23 -14.04
N GLU A 4 21.13 -12.38 -13.82
CA GLU A 4 22.32 -12.72 -13.05
C GLU A 4 22.11 -12.30 -11.60
N VAL A 5 22.54 -13.12 -10.65
CA VAL A 5 22.53 -12.82 -9.22
C VAL A 5 23.96 -12.90 -8.72
N GLU A 6 24.44 -11.83 -8.11
CA GLU A 6 25.70 -11.76 -7.38
C GLU A 6 25.38 -11.57 -5.90
N TYR A 7 26.07 -12.27 -5.02
CA TYR A 7 25.86 -12.16 -3.58
C TYR A 7 27.17 -12.32 -2.80
N TYR A 8 27.23 -11.67 -1.65
CA TYR A 8 28.32 -11.74 -0.69
C TYR A 8 27.85 -11.25 0.68
N ASP A 9 28.61 -11.50 1.72
CA ASP A 9 28.43 -10.84 3.00
C ASP A 9 29.48 -9.75 3.22
N LYS A 10 29.13 -8.71 3.98
CA LYS A 10 30.04 -7.58 4.24
C LYS A 10 31.32 -7.99 4.99
N PHE A 11 31.30 -9.13 5.70
CA PHE A 11 32.44 -9.61 6.49
C PHE A 11 33.32 -10.61 5.73
N GLY A 12 32.95 -10.99 4.50
CA GLY A 12 33.72 -11.91 3.66
C GLY A 12 33.67 -13.38 4.10
N ILE A 13 32.72 -13.76 4.97
CA ILE A 13 32.46 -15.16 5.35
C ILE A 13 31.90 -15.92 4.14
N VAL A 14 31.01 -15.28 3.37
CA VAL A 14 30.47 -15.76 2.10
C VAL A 14 31.20 -15.01 0.98
N PRO A 15 32.10 -15.68 0.24
CA PRO A 15 32.86 -15.02 -0.82
C PRO A 15 31.92 -14.56 -1.94
N PRO A 16 32.23 -13.44 -2.62
CA PRO A 16 31.47 -12.99 -3.78
C PRO A 16 31.29 -14.10 -4.80
N SER A 17 30.03 -14.44 -5.03
CA SER A 17 29.63 -15.55 -5.88
C SER A 17 28.50 -15.09 -6.79
N CYS A 18 28.46 -15.64 -8.01
CA CYS A 18 27.41 -15.31 -8.97
C CYS A 18 26.79 -16.57 -9.60
N PHE A 19 25.52 -16.48 -9.95
CA PHE A 19 24.84 -17.50 -10.75
C PHE A 19 23.78 -16.88 -11.65
N PHE A 20 23.45 -17.60 -12.73
CA PHE A 20 22.36 -17.25 -13.62
C PHE A 20 21.09 -17.99 -13.22
N LYS A 21 19.99 -17.26 -13.09
CA LYS A 21 18.68 -17.82 -12.76
C LYS A 21 17.76 -17.75 -13.96
N GLU A 22 17.31 -18.90 -14.44
CA GLU A 22 16.33 -19.01 -15.52
C GLU A 22 14.95 -19.39 -14.96
N THR A 23 13.96 -18.52 -15.14
CA THR A 23 12.64 -18.67 -14.50
C THR A 23 11.61 -19.45 -15.32
N LYS A 24 11.98 -20.01 -16.47
CA LYS A 24 11.06 -20.73 -17.40
C LYS A 24 9.74 -19.99 -17.69
N GLY A 25 9.79 -18.65 -17.72
CA GLY A 25 8.62 -17.80 -17.99
C GLY A 25 7.80 -17.39 -16.76
N ARG A 26 8.13 -17.89 -15.57
CA ARG A 26 7.51 -17.42 -14.31
C ARG A 26 8.08 -16.06 -13.92
N PHE A 27 7.23 -15.19 -13.39
CA PHE A 27 7.65 -13.99 -12.68
C PHE A 27 8.19 -14.40 -11.30
N VAL A 28 9.32 -13.83 -10.90
CA VAL A 28 9.97 -14.09 -9.61
C VAL A 28 10.14 -12.73 -8.94
N SER A 29 9.70 -12.60 -7.69
CA SER A 29 9.86 -11.36 -6.94
C SER A 29 11.29 -11.22 -6.43
N VAL A 30 11.74 -9.98 -6.19
CA VAL A 30 13.06 -9.73 -5.57
C VAL A 30 13.15 -10.42 -4.21
N THR A 31 12.07 -10.42 -3.43
CA THR A 31 12.00 -11.14 -2.13
C THR A 31 12.30 -12.63 -2.27
N ASP A 32 11.77 -13.28 -3.29
CA ASP A 32 11.98 -14.73 -3.50
C ASP A 32 13.44 -15.01 -3.87
N VAL A 33 14.05 -14.15 -4.69
CA VAL A 33 15.48 -14.26 -5.04
C VAL A 33 16.35 -14.10 -3.79
N VAL A 34 16.11 -13.09 -2.96
CA VAL A 34 16.90 -12.86 -1.74
C VAL A 34 16.80 -14.06 -0.79
N ARG A 35 15.61 -14.62 -0.59
CA ARG A 35 15.40 -15.77 0.29
C ARG A 35 16.02 -17.05 -0.26
N GLU A 36 15.92 -17.29 -1.57
CA GLU A 36 16.56 -18.44 -2.21
C GLU A 36 18.07 -18.36 -2.07
N VAL A 37 18.67 -17.21 -2.36
CA VAL A 37 20.11 -16.98 -2.19
C VAL A 37 20.53 -17.26 -0.75
N PHE A 38 19.80 -16.70 0.21
CA PHE A 38 20.12 -16.89 1.62
C PHE A 38 20.01 -18.35 2.09
N ASN A 39 18.98 -19.06 1.64
CA ASN A 39 18.74 -20.44 2.08
C ASN A 39 19.67 -21.44 1.41
N ASP A 40 19.86 -21.31 0.10
CA ASP A 40 20.48 -22.35 -0.73
C ASP A 40 21.97 -22.10 -0.93
N HIS A 41 22.42 -20.85 -0.80
CA HIS A 41 23.79 -20.45 -1.12
C HIS A 41 24.58 -19.85 0.05
N CYS A 42 23.91 -19.38 1.11
CA CYS A 42 24.57 -18.71 2.25
C CYS A 42 24.66 -19.60 3.51
N GLY A 43 24.98 -20.89 3.35
CA GLY A 43 25.04 -21.87 4.45
C GLY A 43 25.90 -21.47 5.65
N ALA A 44 26.94 -20.65 5.44
CA ALA A 44 27.84 -20.19 6.50
C ALA A 44 27.25 -19.08 7.41
N ILE A 45 26.18 -18.40 6.98
CA ILE A 45 25.58 -17.26 7.70
C ILE A 45 24.06 -17.43 7.92
N ASN A 46 23.47 -18.56 7.51
CA ASN A 46 22.03 -18.78 7.53
C ASN A 46 21.47 -19.32 8.87
N ASP A 47 22.33 -19.47 9.86
CA ASP A 47 22.00 -19.84 11.24
C ASP A 47 21.59 -18.63 12.11
N THR A 48 21.83 -17.42 11.60
CA THR A 48 21.56 -16.14 12.26
C THR A 48 20.70 -15.23 11.38
N ASP A 49 20.00 -14.28 12.00
CA ASP A 49 19.22 -13.30 11.26
C ASP A 49 20.18 -12.37 10.50
N GLN A 50 19.90 -12.16 9.22
CA GLN A 50 20.66 -11.26 8.37
C GLN A 50 19.78 -10.13 7.83
N TRP A 51 20.44 -9.09 7.33
CA TRP A 51 19.83 -7.96 6.66
C TRP A 51 20.43 -7.83 5.27
N ALA A 52 19.58 -7.86 4.24
CA ALA A 52 20.00 -7.79 2.85
C ALA A 52 19.81 -6.37 2.28
N LEU A 53 20.86 -5.83 1.65
CA LEU A 53 20.76 -4.72 0.70
C LEU A 53 20.75 -5.29 -0.72
N VAL A 54 19.88 -4.74 -1.56
CA VAL A 54 19.73 -5.22 -2.94
C VAL A 54 19.96 -4.08 -3.91
N TYR A 55 20.82 -4.35 -4.89
CA TYR A 55 21.12 -3.46 -6.00
C TYR A 55 20.66 -4.12 -7.30
N GLU A 56 20.14 -3.32 -8.22
CA GLU A 56 19.69 -3.74 -9.54
C GLU A 56 20.51 -2.98 -10.60
N LYS A 57 21.21 -3.72 -11.46
CA LYS A 57 21.88 -3.20 -12.65
C LYS A 57 21.14 -3.68 -13.89
N ARG A 58 20.39 -2.80 -14.52
CA ARG A 58 19.73 -3.10 -15.81
C ARG A 58 20.73 -3.03 -16.97
N PRO A 59 20.45 -3.68 -18.10
CA PRO A 59 21.27 -3.51 -19.31
C PRO A 59 21.43 -2.03 -19.66
N ASN A 60 22.67 -1.57 -19.81
CA ASN A 60 23.02 -0.18 -20.16
C ASN A 60 22.55 0.87 -19.14
N CYS A 61 22.26 0.50 -17.89
CA CYS A 61 21.98 1.44 -16.81
C CYS A 61 23.05 1.37 -15.73
N ALA A 62 23.14 2.42 -14.93
CA ALA A 62 23.91 2.37 -13.69
C ALA A 62 23.30 1.34 -12.73
N THR A 63 24.12 0.85 -11.81
CA THR A 63 23.64 0.04 -10.68
C THR A 63 22.85 0.94 -9.75
N GLU A 64 21.57 0.64 -9.56
CA GLU A 64 20.68 1.38 -8.65
C GLU A 64 20.41 0.54 -7.40
N ARG A 65 20.42 1.17 -6.22
CA ARG A 65 19.96 0.51 -4.99
C ARG A 65 18.44 0.47 -4.97
N LEU A 66 17.87 -0.62 -4.46
CA LEU A 66 16.43 -0.72 -4.29
C LEU A 66 16.02 -0.09 -2.94
N ASP A 67 15.41 1.10 -2.99
CA ASP A 67 15.19 1.94 -1.81
C ASP A 67 13.96 1.61 -0.95
N ASP A 68 13.09 0.69 -1.39
CA ASP A 68 11.91 0.28 -0.63
C ASP A 68 11.85 -1.24 -0.44
N PRO A 69 12.37 -1.76 0.68
CA PRO A 69 12.32 -3.18 1.03
C PRO A 69 10.88 -3.70 1.16
N GLN A 70 9.93 -2.84 1.54
CA GLN A 70 8.53 -3.22 1.61
C GLN A 70 7.98 -3.49 0.22
N SER A 71 8.53 -2.90 -0.84
CA SER A 71 8.12 -3.19 -2.22
C SER A 71 8.70 -4.50 -2.80
N PHE A 72 9.68 -5.15 -2.16
CA PHE A 72 10.39 -6.29 -2.78
C PHE A 72 9.47 -7.48 -3.11
N HIS A 73 8.37 -7.65 -2.37
CA HIS A 73 7.39 -8.71 -2.62
C HIS A 73 6.47 -8.43 -3.82
N ILE A 74 6.35 -7.17 -4.25
CA ILE A 74 5.59 -6.77 -5.45
C ILE A 74 6.50 -6.43 -6.64
N ARG A 75 7.81 -6.21 -6.40
CA ARG A 75 8.79 -5.89 -7.44
C ARG A 75 9.29 -7.18 -8.08
N MET A 76 8.99 -7.34 -9.37
CA MET A 76 9.41 -8.49 -10.17
C MET A 76 10.82 -8.28 -10.72
N CYS A 77 11.61 -9.36 -10.77
CA CYS A 77 12.93 -9.33 -11.39
C CYS A 77 12.82 -9.08 -12.90
N ASN A 78 13.63 -8.16 -13.40
CA ASN A 78 13.69 -7.75 -14.80
C ASN A 78 14.58 -8.71 -15.60
N LYS A 79 14.13 -9.05 -16.81
CA LYS A 79 14.90 -9.86 -17.76
C LYS A 79 16.24 -9.17 -18.06
N ASN A 80 17.32 -9.96 -18.12
CA ASN A 80 18.69 -9.53 -18.41
C ASN A 80 19.27 -8.51 -17.41
N SER A 81 18.65 -8.32 -16.25
CA SER A 81 19.23 -7.49 -15.20
C SER A 81 20.20 -8.32 -14.35
N LYS A 82 21.10 -7.63 -13.67
CA LYS A 82 21.97 -8.19 -12.64
C LYS A 82 21.52 -7.69 -11.27
N TYR A 83 21.31 -8.60 -10.33
CA TYR A 83 20.98 -8.27 -8.95
C TYR A 83 22.19 -8.54 -8.06
N THR A 84 22.62 -7.55 -7.30
CA THR A 84 23.70 -7.71 -6.30
C THR A 84 23.07 -7.67 -4.91
N ILE A 85 23.31 -8.69 -4.10
CA ILE A 85 22.72 -8.86 -2.76
C ILE A 85 23.86 -8.87 -1.73
N GLU A 86 23.88 -7.86 -0.86
CA GLU A 86 24.86 -7.75 0.23
C GLU A 86 24.20 -8.12 1.56
N PHE A 87 24.73 -9.13 2.25
CA PHE A 87 24.22 -9.56 3.55
C PHE A 87 25.01 -8.94 4.72
N HIS A 88 24.28 -8.51 5.75
CA HIS A 88 24.82 -7.91 6.96
C HIS A 88 24.24 -8.54 8.23
N SER A 89 25.10 -8.86 9.19
CA SER A 89 24.69 -9.37 10.51
C SER A 89 24.03 -8.29 11.38
N ASN A 90 24.31 -7.02 11.10
CA ASN A 90 23.74 -5.87 11.79
C ASN A 90 23.35 -4.80 10.77
N LYS A 91 22.30 -4.04 11.07
CA LYS A 91 21.95 -2.88 10.27
C LYS A 91 23.01 -1.79 10.41
N ASP A 92 23.50 -1.30 9.29
CA ASP A 92 24.16 0.01 9.25
C ASP A 92 23.12 1.12 9.50
N ARG A 93 23.47 2.12 10.30
CA ARG A 93 22.52 3.21 10.65
C ARG A 93 22.16 4.04 9.42
N ASP A 94 23.10 4.20 8.51
CA ASP A 94 22.91 5.00 7.29
C ASP A 94 21.94 4.33 6.30
N TYR A 95 21.68 3.04 6.48
CA TYR A 95 20.85 2.24 5.59
C TYR A 95 19.64 1.56 6.26
N GLU A 96 19.25 1.97 7.46
CA GLU A 96 18.24 1.29 8.27
C GLU A 96 16.89 1.08 7.54
N THR A 97 16.50 2.03 6.68
CA THR A 97 15.25 1.99 5.89
C THR A 97 15.33 1.10 4.64
N PHE A 98 16.55 0.73 4.20
CA PHE A 98 16.80 -0.02 2.96
C PHE A 98 17.07 -1.50 3.19
N TYR A 99 17.16 -1.92 4.44
CA TYR A 99 17.41 -3.32 4.78
C TYR A 99 16.17 -4.18 4.67
N PHE A 100 16.29 -5.26 3.92
CA PHE A 100 15.33 -6.35 3.91
C PHE A 100 15.72 -7.40 4.97
N HIS A 101 14.83 -7.71 5.92
CA HIS A 101 15.10 -8.72 6.96
C HIS A 101 15.05 -10.12 6.36
N VAL A 102 16.09 -10.92 6.62
CA VAL A 102 16.15 -12.33 6.24
C VAL A 102 16.33 -13.18 7.50
N PRO A 103 15.28 -13.86 7.97
CA PRO A 103 15.33 -14.61 9.22
C PRO A 103 16.19 -15.87 9.08
N ALA A 104 16.90 -16.25 10.13
CA ALA A 104 17.70 -17.47 10.19
C ALA A 104 16.89 -18.71 9.76
N THR A 105 17.43 -19.53 8.86
CA THR A 105 16.76 -20.74 8.36
C THR A 105 16.96 -21.93 9.30
N ASN A 106 18.16 -22.06 9.87
CA ASN A 106 18.58 -23.21 10.68
C ASN A 106 18.56 -22.98 12.19
N ALA A 107 18.06 -21.83 12.66
CA ALA A 107 18.02 -21.54 14.09
C ALA A 107 17.19 -22.59 14.84
N PRO A 108 17.75 -23.30 15.86
CA PRO A 108 17.01 -24.22 16.69
C PRO A 108 15.75 -23.52 17.23
N LEU A 109 14.61 -24.21 17.24
CA LEU A 109 13.32 -23.64 17.66
C LEU A 109 13.40 -22.92 19.04
N VAL A 110 14.31 -23.36 19.91
CA VAL A 110 14.59 -22.79 21.23
C VAL A 110 15.35 -21.45 21.17
N VAL A 111 16.22 -21.24 20.17
CA VAL A 111 17.00 -20.00 19.98
C VAL A 111 16.17 -18.90 19.35
N ARG A 112 15.23 -19.23 18.45
CA ARG A 112 14.28 -18.26 17.85
C ARG A 112 13.45 -17.52 18.90
N GLN A 113 13.22 -18.11 20.07
CA GLN A 113 12.51 -17.45 21.19
C GLN A 113 13.42 -16.54 22.04
N ARG A 114 14.73 -16.84 22.17
CA ARG A 114 15.69 -16.10 23.00
C ARG A 114 16.37 -14.92 22.30
N ALA A 115 16.59 -14.98 20.98
CA ALA A 115 17.22 -13.89 20.22
C ALA A 115 16.37 -12.60 20.23
N ARG A 116 15.04 -12.73 20.29
CA ARG A 116 14.10 -11.59 20.45
C ARG A 116 14.18 -10.91 21.81
N SER A 117 14.80 -11.53 22.82
CA SER A 117 14.84 -11.04 24.20
C SER A 117 16.12 -10.27 24.55
N ARG A 118 17.20 -10.39 23.76
CA ARG A 118 18.56 -9.96 24.16
C ARG A 118 19.10 -8.71 23.46
N SER A 119 18.37 -8.08 22.54
CA SER A 119 18.82 -6.84 21.87
C SER A 119 18.63 -5.55 22.68
N ARG A 120 18.56 -5.62 24.02
CA ARG A 120 18.46 -4.44 24.91
C ARG A 120 19.47 -4.54 26.05
N TRP A 121 20.23 -3.46 26.22
CA TRP A 121 21.20 -3.13 27.28
C TRP A 121 22.69 -3.43 27.01
N ARG A 122 23.39 -2.44 26.44
CA ARG A 122 24.65 -1.96 27.04
C ARG A 122 24.38 -0.57 27.62
N VAL A 123 24.57 -0.45 28.93
CA VAL A 123 24.62 0.81 29.67
C VAL A 123 26.00 1.42 29.44
N PRO A 124 26.13 2.71 29.07
CA PRO A 124 27.40 3.41 29.20
C PRO A 124 27.60 3.85 30.64
N SER A 125 28.71 3.41 31.24
CA SER A 125 29.24 3.92 32.50
C SER A 125 29.85 5.32 32.33
N ASP A 126 29.89 6.03 33.45
CA ASP A 126 30.22 7.44 33.67
C ASP A 126 31.45 8.00 32.95
N GLY A 127 31.35 9.29 32.61
CA GLY A 127 32.45 10.18 32.24
C GLY A 127 32.14 11.59 32.75
N MET A 128 32.90 12.00 33.75
CA MET A 128 32.85 13.24 34.54
C MET A 128 33.56 14.42 33.82
N GLU A 129 33.37 15.63 34.35
CA GLU A 129 33.93 16.96 33.99
C GLU A 129 33.08 17.78 32.98
N ARG A 130 32.75 19.06 33.16
CA ARG A 130 33.38 20.15 33.92
C ARG A 130 32.39 21.32 34.16
N GLU A 131 32.73 22.14 35.15
CA GLU A 131 32.12 23.38 35.67
C GLU A 131 31.84 24.48 34.63
N GLU A 132 30.83 25.34 34.89
CA GLU A 132 31.02 26.78 35.18
C GLU A 132 29.69 27.50 35.57
N ASP A 133 29.75 28.13 36.75
CA ASP A 133 29.18 29.42 37.19
C ASP A 133 27.70 29.83 37.04
N GLY A 134 27.13 30.34 38.16
CA GLY A 134 26.13 31.41 38.04
C GLY A 134 25.08 31.68 39.13
N ARG A 135 25.48 31.90 40.39
CA ARG A 135 24.81 32.78 41.42
C ARG A 135 23.57 32.32 42.21
N PRO A 136 23.37 32.92 43.43
CA PRO A 136 22.69 32.28 44.56
C PRO A 136 21.40 32.99 45.00
N SER A 137 20.56 32.32 45.81
CA SER A 137 19.89 32.96 46.96
C SER A 137 19.09 31.99 47.84
N ARG A 138 19.31 32.16 49.15
CA ARG A 138 18.42 31.91 50.30
C ARG A 138 18.32 30.49 50.90
N ALA A 139 19.24 30.27 51.83
CA ALA A 139 18.99 30.01 53.26
C ALA A 139 17.65 29.36 53.68
N ARG A 140 17.75 28.14 54.23
CA ARG A 140 17.21 27.82 55.57
C ARG A 140 17.82 26.54 56.16
N SER A 141 18.61 26.78 57.20
CA SER A 141 18.97 25.96 58.37
C SER A 141 18.04 24.78 58.73
N ARG A 142 18.60 23.59 59.05
CA ARG A 142 18.96 23.10 60.41
C ARG A 142 18.91 21.56 60.54
N SER A 143 19.93 21.01 61.22
CA SER A 143 19.96 19.77 62.05
C SER A 143 19.95 18.42 61.31
N ARG A 144 21.03 17.62 61.22
CA ARG A 144 21.90 16.96 62.22
C ARG A 144 21.17 15.93 63.10
N VAL A 145 21.30 14.64 62.77
CA VAL A 145 21.57 13.51 63.70
C VAL A 145 22.22 12.36 62.89
N THR A 146 23.33 11.84 63.41
CA THR A 146 24.03 10.60 63.00
C THR A 146 23.88 9.54 64.11
N PHE A 147 24.46 8.35 63.88
CA PHE A 147 24.63 7.15 64.75
C PHE A 147 23.55 6.08 64.51
N ALA A 148 23.84 4.77 64.42
CA ALA A 148 25.08 3.97 64.40
C ALA A 148 24.70 2.55 63.89
N GLU A 149 25.67 1.80 63.35
CA GLU A 149 25.62 0.33 63.27
C GLU A 149 25.69 -0.26 64.71
N PRO A 150 25.23 -1.51 64.93
CA PRO A 150 26.16 -2.64 64.79
C PRO A 150 25.55 -3.95 64.24
N GLU A 151 26.45 -4.75 63.63
CA GLU A 151 26.67 -6.21 63.75
C GLU A 151 25.51 -7.11 64.22
N GLU A 152 25.28 -8.24 63.54
CA GLU A 152 26.00 -9.52 63.76
C GLU A 152 25.20 -10.72 63.19
N THR A 153 25.92 -11.56 62.44
CA THR A 153 25.78 -13.02 62.21
C THR A 153 24.41 -13.72 62.25
N LYS A 154 24.14 -14.54 61.21
CA LYS A 154 24.03 -16.00 61.41
C LYS A 154 24.14 -16.79 60.09
N GLU A 155 25.12 -17.69 60.09
CA GLU A 155 25.28 -18.84 59.21
C GLU A 155 24.06 -19.76 59.25
N VAL A 156 23.68 -20.36 58.12
CA VAL A 156 23.12 -21.74 58.05
C VAL A 156 23.48 -22.37 56.70
N GLU A 157 24.40 -23.34 56.78
CA GLU A 157 24.50 -24.65 56.13
C GLU A 157 24.31 -24.85 54.60
N ARG A 158 25.42 -25.30 53.99
CA ARG A 158 25.46 -26.15 52.78
C ARG A 158 25.25 -27.61 53.18
N PRO A 159 24.65 -28.41 52.29
CA PRO A 159 25.25 -29.71 51.94
C PRO A 159 25.14 -29.95 50.42
N ALA A 160 25.82 -30.88 49.76
CA ALA A 160 27.02 -31.66 49.97
C ALA A 160 27.32 -32.21 48.57
N VAL A 161 28.59 -32.44 48.30
CA VAL A 161 29.14 -33.03 47.08
C VAL A 161 28.72 -34.50 46.99
N ILE A 162 28.24 -34.95 45.83
CA ILE A 162 28.26 -36.36 45.43
C ILE A 162 28.79 -36.45 43.98
N ASN A 163 30.00 -37.00 43.84
CA ASN A 163 30.52 -37.56 42.60
C ASN A 163 30.52 -39.08 42.78
N VAL A 164 29.85 -39.83 41.93
CA VAL A 164 30.21 -41.22 41.59
C VAL A 164 29.82 -41.51 40.13
N PHE A 165 30.76 -42.14 39.43
CA PHE A 165 30.74 -42.69 38.08
C PHE A 165 29.61 -43.71 37.84
N ASP A 166 29.09 -43.78 36.60
CA ASP A 166 29.11 -44.98 35.73
C ASP A 166 28.10 -44.81 34.58
N LEU A 167 28.61 -44.64 33.35
CA LEU A 167 27.86 -44.75 32.11
C LEU A 167 28.44 -45.91 31.29
N PRO A 168 27.61 -46.87 30.83
CA PRO A 168 28.08 -48.00 30.06
C PRO A 168 28.42 -47.62 28.61
N SER A 169 29.58 -48.10 28.18
CA SER A 169 30.14 -48.07 26.83
C SER A 169 29.25 -48.77 25.80
N LEU A 170 28.90 -48.05 24.72
CA LEU A 170 28.32 -48.60 23.50
C LEU A 170 29.43 -49.18 22.58
N PRO A 171 29.17 -50.28 21.86
CA PRO A 171 30.17 -50.94 21.02
C PRO A 171 30.43 -50.20 19.69
N PRO A 172 31.61 -50.43 19.06
CA PRO A 172 32.02 -49.73 17.85
C PRO A 172 31.29 -50.24 16.61
N THR A 173 30.66 -49.33 15.88
CA THR A 173 30.03 -49.62 14.58
C THR A 173 31.08 -49.63 13.49
N THR A 174 31.26 -50.80 12.87
CA THR A 174 32.07 -51.07 11.68
C THR A 174 31.56 -50.26 10.48
N PRO A 175 32.42 -49.68 9.63
CA PRO A 175 31.98 -48.96 8.44
C PRO A 175 31.59 -49.91 7.30
N GLU A 176 30.39 -49.68 6.77
CA GLU A 176 29.81 -50.35 5.59
C GLU A 176 30.48 -49.83 4.30
N PRO A 177 30.84 -50.70 3.34
CA PRO A 177 31.56 -50.31 2.13
C PRO A 177 30.65 -49.62 1.10
N LEU A 178 31.19 -48.55 0.50
CA LEU A 178 30.58 -47.76 -0.58
C LEU A 178 30.30 -48.62 -1.83
N PRO A 179 29.17 -48.40 -2.53
CA PRO A 179 28.92 -49.02 -3.81
C PRO A 179 29.71 -48.33 -4.93
N VAL A 180 30.33 -49.18 -5.74
CA VAL A 180 31.15 -48.93 -6.92
C VAL A 180 30.38 -48.18 -8.01
N GLU A 181 30.98 -47.12 -8.56
CA GLU A 181 30.53 -46.40 -9.75
C GLU A 181 30.56 -47.29 -11.00
N PRO A 182 29.55 -47.25 -11.89
CA PRO A 182 29.68 -47.82 -13.22
C PRO A 182 30.32 -46.82 -14.19
N GLU A 183 31.44 -47.25 -14.78
CA GLU A 183 32.09 -46.66 -15.96
C GLU A 183 31.07 -46.37 -17.08
N ILE A 184 30.91 -45.09 -17.45
CA ILE A 184 30.26 -44.71 -18.70
C ILE A 184 31.33 -44.34 -19.71
N ARG A 185 31.39 -45.19 -20.74
CA ARG A 185 32.22 -45.12 -21.93
C ARG A 185 32.18 -43.75 -22.60
N SER A 186 33.39 -43.25 -22.87
CA SER A 186 33.71 -42.15 -23.78
C SER A 186 33.20 -42.43 -25.21
N MET A 187 32.36 -41.54 -25.73
CA MET A 187 32.08 -41.43 -27.18
C MET A 187 32.89 -40.28 -27.80
N PRO A 188 33.41 -40.44 -29.04
CA PRO A 188 34.22 -39.45 -29.72
C PRO A 188 33.40 -38.30 -30.34
N PRO A 189 34.03 -37.15 -30.64
CA PRO A 189 33.34 -35.92 -31.01
C PRO A 189 32.82 -35.96 -32.46
N ALA A 190 31.56 -35.55 -32.64
CA ALA A 190 30.98 -35.32 -33.96
C ALA A 190 31.47 -33.98 -34.54
N THR A 191 32.05 -34.05 -35.73
CA THR A 191 32.49 -32.93 -36.57
C THR A 191 31.32 -32.08 -37.08
N PRO A 192 31.54 -30.78 -37.39
CA PRO A 192 30.50 -29.86 -37.84
C PRO A 192 30.12 -30.13 -39.30
N ARG A 193 28.81 -30.20 -39.59
CA ARG A 193 28.28 -30.21 -40.96
C ARG A 193 28.05 -28.77 -41.44
N GLU A 194 28.69 -28.43 -42.56
CA GLU A 194 28.45 -27.22 -43.35
C GLU A 194 27.02 -27.19 -43.93
N PRO A 195 26.38 -26.02 -44.06
CA PRO A 195 25.17 -25.87 -44.85
C PRO A 195 25.51 -25.77 -46.35
N VAL A 196 25.08 -26.79 -47.10
CA VAL A 196 25.08 -26.83 -48.56
C VAL A 196 23.96 -25.94 -49.10
N PHE A 197 24.32 -24.93 -49.88
CA PHE A 197 23.40 -24.18 -50.73
C PHE A 197 22.99 -25.04 -51.93
N THR A 198 21.68 -25.23 -52.14
CA THR A 198 21.16 -25.86 -53.36
C THR A 198 20.18 -24.91 -54.04
N THR A 199 20.63 -24.33 -55.15
CA THR A 199 19.86 -23.60 -56.16
C THR A 199 19.24 -24.58 -57.15
N VAL A 200 17.92 -24.52 -57.37
CA VAL A 200 17.26 -25.06 -58.58
C VAL A 200 15.89 -24.34 -58.78
N PRO A 201 15.23 -24.41 -59.95
CA PRO A 201 15.31 -23.40 -61.01
C PRO A 201 13.95 -22.75 -61.32
N GLU A 202 13.98 -21.73 -62.18
CA GLU A 202 12.80 -21.19 -62.89
C GLU A 202 11.95 -22.29 -63.55
N PRO A 203 10.63 -22.07 -63.61
CA PRO A 203 9.90 -22.44 -64.81
C PRO A 203 9.06 -21.29 -65.37
N LYS A 204 9.41 -21.00 -66.63
CA LYS A 204 8.63 -20.54 -67.78
C LYS A 204 7.12 -20.32 -67.59
N ALA A 205 6.70 -19.18 -68.14
CA ALA A 205 5.35 -18.73 -68.43
C ALA A 205 4.43 -19.78 -69.09
N PRO A 206 3.11 -19.54 -68.99
CA PRO A 206 2.34 -19.45 -70.24
C PRO A 206 1.36 -18.27 -70.33
N LEU A 207 0.95 -18.09 -71.58
CA LEU A 207 0.16 -17.03 -72.22
C LEU A 207 -1.29 -16.85 -71.71
N ILE A 208 -1.68 -15.57 -71.68
CA ILE A 208 -2.94 -14.95 -72.13
C ILE A 208 -4.26 -15.40 -71.46
N ARG A 209 -4.89 -14.46 -70.75
CA ARG A 209 -6.31 -14.13 -70.98
C ARG A 209 -6.58 -12.64 -70.70
N ARG A 210 -6.95 -11.91 -71.76
CA ARG A 210 -7.48 -10.54 -71.73
C ARG A 210 -8.84 -10.55 -71.03
N GLU A 211 -8.96 -9.85 -69.90
CA GLU A 211 -10.23 -9.38 -69.38
C GLU A 211 -10.19 -7.86 -69.14
N LYS A 212 -11.37 -7.26 -69.31
CA LYS A 212 -11.63 -5.85 -69.62
C LYS A 212 -11.19 -4.89 -68.51
N SER A 213 -10.46 -3.86 -68.91
CA SER A 213 -10.18 -2.65 -68.15
C SER A 213 -11.46 -1.90 -67.76
N PRO A 214 -11.65 -1.54 -66.47
CA PRO A 214 -12.48 -0.40 -66.09
C PRO A 214 -11.67 0.90 -66.18
N SER A 215 -12.31 1.94 -66.68
CA SER A 215 -11.76 3.28 -66.93
C SER A 215 -11.01 3.90 -65.74
N PRO A 216 -9.93 4.67 -65.98
CA PRO A 216 -9.16 5.30 -64.92
C PRO A 216 -10.01 6.39 -64.24
N LYS A 217 -10.25 6.22 -62.94
CA LYS A 217 -10.67 7.32 -62.07
C LYS A 217 -9.56 8.39 -62.08
N PRO A 218 -9.91 9.69 -62.13
CA PRO A 218 -8.93 10.76 -62.08
C PRO A 218 -8.10 10.63 -60.79
N PRO A 219 -6.78 10.90 -60.85
CA PRO A 219 -5.91 10.82 -59.68
C PRO A 219 -6.44 11.79 -58.62
N ALA A 220 -6.78 11.24 -57.46
CA ALA A 220 -7.06 12.07 -56.29
C ALA A 220 -5.81 12.90 -56.03
N THR A 221 -5.95 14.22 -56.14
CA THR A 221 -4.92 15.20 -55.80
C THR A 221 -4.59 15.03 -54.32
N VAL A 222 -3.55 14.25 -54.01
CA VAL A 222 -3.03 14.11 -52.65
C VAL A 222 -2.46 15.47 -52.25
N PRO A 223 -2.88 16.08 -51.13
CA PRO A 223 -2.30 17.33 -50.69
C PRO A 223 -0.79 17.16 -50.49
N PRO A 224 0.05 18.08 -50.99
CA PRO A 224 1.50 17.91 -51.09
C PRO A 224 2.27 17.78 -49.76
N ASN A 225 1.59 17.76 -48.61
CA ASN A 225 2.19 17.73 -47.27
C ASN A 225 1.72 16.58 -46.36
N ALA A 226 1.07 15.54 -46.90
CA ALA A 226 0.69 14.39 -46.07
C ALA A 226 1.94 13.61 -45.61
N ILE A 227 2.19 13.58 -44.30
CA ILE A 227 3.30 12.81 -43.72
C ILE A 227 2.92 11.32 -43.76
N ALA A 228 3.75 10.50 -44.40
CA ALA A 228 3.51 9.07 -44.48
C ALA A 228 3.49 8.44 -43.07
N LYS A 229 2.42 7.71 -42.77
CA LYS A 229 2.30 6.94 -41.53
C LYS A 229 3.42 5.89 -41.48
N PRO A 230 4.18 5.77 -40.38
CA PRO A 230 5.25 4.80 -40.25
C PRO A 230 4.67 3.38 -40.41
N THR A 231 5.18 2.67 -41.41
CA THR A 231 4.71 1.34 -41.81
C THR A 231 5.27 0.20 -40.96
N ASN A 232 6.15 0.49 -40.00
CA ASN A 232 6.90 -0.51 -39.21
C ASN A 232 6.51 -0.62 -37.73
N LEU A 233 5.40 -0.03 -37.29
CA LEU A 233 4.89 -0.27 -35.92
C LEU A 233 4.12 -1.60 -35.88
N GLU A 234 4.43 -2.46 -34.90
CA GLU A 234 3.65 -3.68 -34.67
C GLU A 234 2.17 -3.33 -34.41
N ALA A 235 1.26 -4.25 -34.73
CA ALA A 235 -0.19 -4.02 -34.64
C ALA A 235 -0.71 -3.61 -33.24
N ASN A 236 0.12 -3.72 -32.20
CA ASN A 236 -0.19 -3.36 -30.82
C ASN A 236 0.82 -2.36 -30.23
N GLU A 237 1.52 -1.59 -31.05
CA GLU A 237 2.49 -0.59 -30.57
C GLU A 237 2.06 0.83 -30.94
N CYS A 238 2.35 1.78 -30.06
CA CYS A 238 2.38 3.20 -30.41
C CYS A 238 3.77 3.78 -30.14
N ARG A 239 4.09 4.87 -30.82
CA ARG A 239 5.33 5.61 -30.60
C ARG A 239 5.04 6.78 -29.67
N ILE A 240 5.87 6.98 -28.65
CA ILE A 240 5.79 8.13 -27.74
C ILE A 240 7.10 8.91 -27.86
N ASP A 241 7.01 10.10 -28.43
CA ASP A 241 8.07 11.11 -28.42
C ASP A 241 7.94 11.90 -27.11
N ILE A 242 9.01 12.04 -26.35
CA ILE A 242 9.04 12.74 -25.07
C ILE A 242 9.93 13.97 -25.23
N ASP A 243 9.34 15.15 -25.04
CA ASP A 243 10.01 16.44 -25.07
C ASP A 243 10.02 17.02 -23.65
N THR A 244 11.21 17.26 -23.10
CA THR A 244 11.33 17.80 -21.74
C THR A 244 12.09 19.11 -21.76
N ASN A 245 11.48 20.13 -21.14
CA ASN A 245 12.16 21.35 -20.75
C ASN A 245 12.65 21.28 -19.29
N ILE A 246 12.54 20.10 -18.67
CA ILE A 246 13.09 19.78 -17.36
C ILE A 246 14.61 19.79 -17.51
N CYS A 247 15.20 20.94 -17.21
CA CYS A 247 16.62 21.14 -17.31
C CYS A 247 17.26 20.33 -16.19
N GLY A 248 18.04 19.32 -16.56
CA GLY A 248 19.13 18.87 -15.69
C GLY A 248 19.98 20.06 -15.25
N SER A 249 20.86 19.88 -14.27
CA SER A 249 21.77 20.96 -13.81
C SER A 249 22.59 21.62 -14.93
N ASP A 250 22.63 21.04 -16.13
CA ASP A 250 23.30 21.50 -17.34
C ASP A 250 22.42 22.32 -18.33
N GLY A 251 21.12 22.52 -18.06
CA GLY A 251 20.24 23.33 -18.92
C GLY A 251 19.87 22.69 -20.25
N ARG A 252 20.18 21.40 -20.47
CA ARG A 252 19.88 20.71 -21.72
C ARG A 252 18.45 20.20 -21.75
N THR A 253 17.77 20.39 -22.88
CA THR A 253 16.50 19.72 -23.16
C THR A 253 16.78 18.28 -23.58
N PHE A 254 15.99 17.34 -23.06
CA PHE A 254 16.10 15.94 -23.43
C PHE A 254 14.90 15.56 -24.29
N THR A 255 15.19 15.09 -25.51
CA THR A 255 14.22 14.42 -26.37
C THR A 255 14.51 12.92 -26.36
N TYR A 256 13.47 12.13 -26.13
CA TYR A 256 13.58 10.67 -26.08
C TYR A 256 12.38 10.04 -26.76
N VAL A 257 12.59 8.91 -27.42
CA VAL A 257 11.54 8.21 -28.15
C VAL A 257 11.45 6.79 -27.60
N GLU A 258 10.25 6.35 -27.25
CA GLU A 258 9.98 4.94 -26.96
C GLU A 258 8.84 4.38 -27.81
N ASN A 259 8.94 3.09 -28.11
CA ASN A 259 7.81 2.30 -28.60
C ASN A 259 7.11 1.69 -27.38
N PHE A 260 5.82 1.98 -27.23
CA PHE A 260 4.98 1.51 -26.14
C PHE A 260 4.05 0.41 -26.63
N LYS A 261 4.17 -0.79 -26.04
CA LYS A 261 3.30 -1.94 -26.32
C LYS A 261 1.96 -1.76 -25.60
N ILE A 262 0.90 -1.59 -26.38
CA ILE A 262 -0.48 -1.47 -25.92
C ILE A 262 -1.00 -2.88 -25.58
N GLY A 263 -0.86 -3.28 -24.32
CA GLY A 263 -1.47 -4.50 -23.77
C GLY A 263 -2.87 -4.25 -23.17
N PRO A 264 -3.59 -5.32 -22.77
CA PRO A 264 -4.92 -5.23 -22.14
C PRO A 264 -4.95 -4.40 -20.85
N GLN A 265 -3.79 -4.26 -20.19
CA GLN A 265 -3.60 -3.51 -18.95
C GLN A 265 -3.11 -2.07 -19.19
N SER A 266 -3.03 -1.64 -20.45
CA SER A 266 -2.63 -0.26 -20.77
C SER A 266 -3.70 0.69 -20.28
N GLY A 267 -3.38 1.45 -19.24
CA GLY A 267 -4.28 2.47 -18.72
C GLY A 267 -4.40 3.68 -19.66
N PRO A 268 -5.15 4.71 -19.25
CA PRO A 268 -5.28 5.94 -20.00
C PRO A 268 -3.94 6.66 -20.17
N ILE A 269 -3.84 7.53 -21.16
CA ILE A 269 -2.64 8.29 -21.52
C ILE A 269 -2.02 8.98 -20.30
N LYS A 270 -2.84 9.57 -19.40
CA LYS A 270 -2.36 10.18 -18.16
C LYS A 270 -1.60 9.22 -17.27
N ARG A 271 -2.04 7.96 -17.15
CA ARG A 271 -1.36 6.96 -16.31
C ARG A 271 0.06 6.74 -16.82
N ARG A 272 0.25 6.66 -18.14
CA ARG A 272 1.58 6.50 -18.75
C ARG A 272 2.40 7.78 -18.63
N LEU A 273 1.80 8.95 -18.80
CA LEU A 273 2.45 10.25 -18.61
C LEU A 273 3.01 10.39 -17.17
N VAL A 274 2.22 10.06 -16.14
CA VAL A 274 2.69 10.04 -14.75
C VAL A 274 3.77 8.98 -14.52
N GLN A 275 3.60 7.79 -15.10
CA GLN A 275 4.58 6.71 -14.99
C GLN A 275 5.94 7.12 -15.58
N LEU A 276 5.96 7.75 -16.75
CA LEU A 276 7.19 8.23 -17.40
C LEU A 276 7.84 9.33 -16.58
N HIS A 277 7.07 10.29 -16.08
CA HIS A 277 7.58 11.30 -15.16
C HIS A 277 8.28 10.67 -13.95
N ASN A 278 7.58 9.80 -13.20
CA ASN A 278 8.09 9.24 -11.96
C ASN A 278 9.31 8.34 -12.18
N ASN A 279 9.35 7.60 -13.29
CA ASN A 279 10.42 6.64 -13.55
C ASN A 279 11.65 7.26 -14.21
N LYS A 280 11.49 8.32 -14.99
CA LYS A 280 12.57 8.85 -15.85
C LYS A 280 12.93 10.30 -15.57
N LEU A 281 11.98 11.11 -15.13
CA LEU A 281 12.16 12.56 -15.04
C LEU A 281 12.26 13.07 -13.60
N ASN A 282 11.73 12.32 -12.62
CA ASN A 282 11.70 12.75 -11.23
C ASN A 282 13.09 12.98 -10.63
N GLN A 283 14.12 12.27 -11.12
CA GLN A 283 15.51 12.46 -10.69
C GLN A 283 16.13 13.76 -11.24
N CYS A 284 15.60 14.29 -12.34
CA CYS A 284 16.09 15.51 -12.99
C CYS A 284 15.36 16.78 -12.52
N ARG A 285 14.37 16.64 -11.64
CA ARG A 285 13.52 17.75 -11.19
C ARG A 285 14.28 18.68 -10.26
N LYS A 286 14.15 19.99 -10.49
CA LYS A 286 14.64 20.99 -9.52
C LYS A 286 13.79 21.00 -8.26
N ASP A 287 14.43 21.07 -7.09
CA ASP A 287 13.71 21.21 -5.82
C ASP A 287 12.85 22.48 -5.81
N GLY A 288 11.60 22.33 -5.36
CA GLY A 288 10.62 23.43 -5.31
C GLY A 288 9.96 23.79 -6.64
N TYR A 289 10.22 23.05 -7.73
CA TYR A 289 9.52 23.24 -9.01
C TYR A 289 8.36 22.24 -9.16
N ASN A 290 7.27 22.71 -9.77
CA ASN A 290 6.17 21.87 -10.21
C ASN A 290 6.43 21.41 -11.64
N VAL A 291 6.02 20.17 -11.96
CA VAL A 291 6.13 19.64 -13.33
C VAL A 291 4.74 19.53 -13.93
N LEU A 292 4.53 20.23 -15.05
CA LEU A 292 3.31 20.16 -15.84
C LEU A 292 3.57 19.24 -17.04
N GLY A 293 2.75 18.20 -17.17
CA GLY A 293 2.85 17.27 -18.30
C GLY A 293 1.63 17.36 -19.20
N ALA A 294 1.86 17.50 -20.51
CA ALA A 294 0.84 17.52 -21.55
C ALA A 294 1.08 16.38 -22.55
N ALA A 295 0.00 15.84 -23.11
CA ALA A 295 0.06 14.80 -24.14
C ALA A 295 -0.58 15.32 -25.43
N PHE A 296 0.09 15.05 -26.55
CA PHE A 296 -0.37 15.39 -27.88
C PHE A 296 -0.43 14.12 -28.74
N LYS A 297 -1.36 14.07 -29.69
CA LYS A 297 -1.52 12.96 -30.65
C LYS A 297 -1.22 13.47 -32.06
N MET A 298 -0.47 12.71 -32.84
CA MET A 298 -0.16 13.06 -34.23
C MET A 298 -1.42 12.95 -35.10
N ASN A 299 -1.81 14.06 -35.72
CA ASN A 299 -2.77 14.09 -36.81
C ASN A 299 -2.01 13.89 -38.13
N TRP A 300 -2.06 12.69 -38.67
CA TRP A 300 -1.37 12.32 -39.93
C TRP A 300 -1.85 13.09 -41.15
N THR A 301 -3.10 13.54 -41.15
CA THR A 301 -3.68 14.31 -42.26
C THR A 301 -3.09 15.71 -42.32
N MET A 302 -2.88 16.32 -41.15
CA MET A 302 -2.36 17.69 -41.03
C MET A 302 -0.84 17.74 -40.83
N GLY A 303 -0.22 16.62 -40.45
CA GLY A 303 1.20 16.57 -40.07
C GLY A 303 1.50 17.33 -38.77
N THR A 304 0.50 17.53 -37.91
CA THR A 304 0.61 18.31 -36.68
C THR A 304 0.27 17.47 -35.45
N PHE A 305 0.75 17.89 -34.28
CA PHE A 305 0.37 17.30 -33.01
C PHE A 305 -0.79 18.07 -32.39
N GLU A 306 -1.88 17.37 -32.10
CA GLU A 306 -3.08 17.93 -31.46
C GLU A 306 -3.10 17.59 -29.97
N LEU A 307 -3.50 18.54 -29.13
CA LEU A 307 -3.60 18.32 -27.69
C LEU A 307 -4.64 17.23 -27.40
N VAL A 308 -4.27 16.25 -26.56
CA VAL A 308 -5.20 15.24 -26.09
C VAL A 308 -6.04 15.84 -24.96
N GLU A 309 -7.19 16.40 -25.32
CA GLU A 309 -8.17 16.87 -24.35
C GLU A 309 -8.65 15.69 -23.49
N ASN A 310 -8.53 15.83 -22.16
CA ASN A 310 -8.89 14.80 -21.19
C ASN A 310 -8.07 13.50 -21.26
N ALA A 311 -6.74 13.61 -21.11
CA ALA A 311 -5.84 12.47 -21.00
C ALA A 311 -6.19 11.44 -19.88
N ASN A 312 -7.13 11.72 -18.98
CA ASN A 312 -7.61 10.77 -17.97
C ASN A 312 -8.44 9.62 -18.56
N SER A 313 -9.14 9.84 -19.67
CA SER A 313 -10.06 8.87 -20.27
C SER A 313 -9.63 8.35 -21.63
N VAL A 314 -8.71 9.05 -22.30
CA VAL A 314 -8.25 8.65 -23.64
C VAL A 314 -7.24 7.50 -23.51
N LEU A 315 -7.50 6.41 -24.23
CA LEU A 315 -6.61 5.25 -24.36
C LEU A 315 -5.63 5.44 -25.53
N PHE A 316 -4.55 4.66 -25.53
CA PHE A 316 -3.63 4.61 -26.66
C PHE A 316 -4.26 3.86 -27.84
N GLU A 317 -4.00 4.34 -29.04
CA GLU A 317 -4.37 3.68 -30.29
C GLU A 317 -3.12 3.09 -30.96
N ALA A 318 -3.23 1.87 -31.47
CA ALA A 318 -2.15 1.21 -32.18
C ALA A 318 -1.76 1.95 -33.48
N GLY A 319 -0.46 2.00 -33.75
CA GLY A 319 0.12 2.69 -34.89
C GLY A 319 0.02 4.22 -34.82
N GLN A 320 -0.40 4.80 -33.70
CA GLN A 320 -0.36 6.25 -33.50
C GLN A 320 0.99 6.70 -32.93
N THR A 321 1.30 7.97 -33.16
CA THR A 321 2.41 8.67 -32.52
C THR A 321 1.86 9.68 -31.54
N TYR A 322 2.34 9.65 -30.31
CA TYR A 322 2.04 10.63 -29.27
C TYR A 322 3.29 11.43 -28.94
N ARG A 323 3.11 12.68 -28.52
CA ARG A 323 4.18 13.53 -28.00
C ARG A 323 3.85 13.94 -26.58
N PHE A 324 4.70 13.63 -25.62
CA PHE A 324 4.54 14.05 -24.23
C PHE A 324 5.49 15.19 -23.94
N LYS A 325 4.95 16.33 -23.54
CA LYS A 325 5.73 17.50 -23.16
C LYS A 325 5.72 17.69 -21.65
N TYR A 326 6.89 17.87 -21.05
CA TYR A 326 7.00 18.22 -19.64
C TYR A 326 7.70 19.56 -19.47
N ASP A 327 7.02 20.48 -18.80
CA ASP A 327 7.51 21.81 -18.49
C ASP A 327 7.64 21.95 -16.96
N GLU A 328 8.80 22.42 -16.49
CA GLU A 328 8.98 22.84 -15.10
C GLU A 328 8.49 24.29 -14.93
N SER A 329 7.65 24.53 -13.94
CA SER A 329 7.30 25.87 -13.51
C SER A 329 7.79 26.09 -12.08
N LYS A 330 8.59 27.15 -11.89
CA LYS A 330 8.80 27.72 -10.57
C LYS A 330 7.49 28.39 -10.21
N GLU A 331 6.96 28.16 -9.02
CA GLU A 331 5.99 29.09 -8.46
C GLU A 331 6.72 30.42 -8.25
N GLU A 332 6.67 31.32 -9.25
CA GLU A 332 7.14 32.69 -9.10
C GLU A 332 6.28 33.35 -8.03
N HIS A 333 6.83 33.44 -6.81
CA HIS A 333 6.32 34.32 -5.79
C HIS A 333 6.65 35.75 -6.22
N THR A 334 5.81 36.34 -7.06
CA THR A 334 5.88 37.79 -7.31
C THR A 334 5.49 38.52 -6.03
N PRO A 335 6.37 39.37 -5.47
CA PRO A 335 6.05 40.18 -4.32
C PRO A 335 5.16 41.33 -4.79
N THR A 336 3.85 41.09 -4.86
CA THR A 336 2.89 42.15 -5.17
C THR A 336 2.72 43.04 -3.95
N THR A 337 3.30 44.22 -4.02
CA THR A 337 3.21 45.29 -3.03
C THR A 337 1.76 45.76 -2.94
N GLY A 338 1.13 45.51 -1.79
CA GLY A 338 -0.16 46.09 -1.42
C GLY A 338 -1.32 45.11 -1.51
N TRP A 339 -2.00 44.95 -0.38
CA TRP A 339 -3.23 44.20 -0.12
C TRP A 339 -3.04 42.74 0.34
N PHE A 340 -3.32 42.55 1.64
CA PHE A 340 -3.43 41.37 2.49
C PHE A 340 -2.80 40.02 2.05
N PRO A 341 -2.01 39.36 2.93
CA PRO A 341 -1.28 38.14 2.57
C PRO A 341 -2.23 36.96 2.34
N MET A 342 -2.35 36.48 1.10
CA MET A 342 -2.86 35.12 0.86
C MET A 342 -1.70 34.13 0.95
N GLN A 343 -1.75 33.33 2.02
CA GLN A 343 -0.84 32.21 2.29
C GLN A 343 -0.83 31.17 1.15
N PRO A 344 0.24 30.35 1.01
CA PRO A 344 0.25 29.20 0.10
C PRO A 344 -1.03 28.40 0.29
N SER A 345 -1.72 28.05 -0.80
CA SER A 345 -3.00 27.34 -0.75
C SER A 345 -2.80 25.99 -0.09
N ARG A 346 -2.97 25.98 1.24
CA ARG A 346 -3.02 24.79 2.07
C ARG A 346 -4.09 23.88 1.46
N PRO A 347 -3.89 22.56 1.42
CA PRO A 347 -5.00 21.65 1.16
C PRO A 347 -6.13 22.03 2.11
N TYR A 348 -7.25 22.50 1.57
CA TYR A 348 -8.40 22.84 2.40
C TYR A 348 -9.02 21.53 2.86
N PRO A 349 -8.92 21.19 4.15
CA PRO A 349 -9.55 19.98 4.63
C PRO A 349 -11.06 20.17 4.50
N PHE A 350 -11.74 19.21 3.90
CA PHE A 350 -13.18 19.11 4.00
C PHE A 350 -13.55 17.85 4.75
N SER A 351 -14.59 17.95 5.57
CA SER A 351 -15.09 16.80 6.31
C SER A 351 -16.15 16.10 5.48
N VAL A 352 -15.99 14.79 5.24
CA VAL A 352 -16.96 13.98 4.51
C VAL A 352 -17.54 12.91 5.43
N THR A 353 -18.85 12.91 5.62
CA THR A 353 -19.56 11.87 6.33
C THR A 353 -20.14 10.90 5.32
N PHE A 354 -19.80 9.62 5.41
CA PHE A 354 -20.43 8.58 4.60
C PHE A 354 -21.54 7.91 5.39
N ARG A 355 -22.75 7.90 4.84
CA ARG A 355 -23.88 7.16 5.38
C ARG A 355 -24.25 6.05 4.41
N LEU A 356 -24.08 4.81 4.84
CA LEU A 356 -24.53 3.65 4.10
C LEU A 356 -25.91 3.25 4.64
N VAL A 357 -26.93 3.43 3.82
CA VAL A 357 -28.28 2.99 4.16
C VAL A 357 -28.50 1.61 3.58
N LEU A 358 -28.61 0.63 4.47
CA LEU A 358 -28.87 -0.76 4.13
C LEU A 358 -30.39 -1.04 4.19
N PRO A 359 -30.88 -2.11 3.55
CA PRO A 359 -32.25 -2.57 3.71
C PRO A 359 -32.65 -2.72 5.19
N PRO A 360 -33.96 -2.62 5.53
CA PRO A 360 -34.46 -2.47 6.90
C PRO A 360 -34.09 -3.58 7.90
N HIS A 361 -33.52 -4.68 7.43
CA HIS A 361 -33.00 -5.75 8.27
C HIS A 361 -31.58 -5.49 8.82
N PHE A 362 -30.96 -4.37 8.44
CA PHE A 362 -29.63 -3.97 8.91
C PHE A 362 -29.70 -2.59 9.58
N GLU A 363 -29.06 -2.44 10.74
CA GLU A 363 -28.88 -1.13 11.34
C GLU A 363 -28.16 -0.19 10.35
N PRO A 364 -28.59 1.08 10.23
CA PRO A 364 -27.94 2.04 9.34
C PRO A 364 -26.47 2.18 9.73
N TRP A 365 -25.58 1.85 8.79
CA TRP A 365 -24.16 1.86 9.03
C TRP A 365 -23.58 3.22 8.65
N ILE A 366 -23.20 4.00 9.66
CA ILE A 366 -22.63 5.34 9.50
C ILE A 366 -21.11 5.25 9.66
N GLN A 367 -20.37 5.72 8.66
CA GLN A 367 -18.91 5.83 8.71
C GLN A 367 -18.50 7.26 8.41
N THR A 368 -17.90 7.94 9.38
CA THR A 368 -17.40 9.31 9.18
C THR A 368 -15.92 9.26 8.84
N THR A 369 -15.46 10.00 7.82
CA THR A 369 -14.02 10.11 7.54
C THR A 369 -13.65 11.46 6.94
N THR A 370 -12.66 12.14 7.51
CA THR A 370 -12.16 13.39 6.95
C THR A 370 -11.27 13.07 5.74
N LEU A 371 -11.59 13.66 4.59
CA LEU A 371 -10.81 13.50 3.37
C LEU A 371 -10.11 14.82 3.04
N ASN A 372 -8.78 14.78 2.91
CA ASN A 372 -8.01 15.91 2.42
C ASN A 372 -7.84 15.76 0.90
N LEU A 373 -8.60 16.50 0.11
CA LEU A 373 -8.41 16.52 -1.35
C LEU A 373 -7.86 17.89 -1.80
N CYS A 374 -6.90 17.92 -2.74
CA CYS A 374 -6.30 19.12 -3.36
C CYS A 374 -6.92 19.50 -4.74
N ARG A 375 -7.72 20.59 -4.81
CA ARG A 375 -8.44 21.26 -5.94
C ARG A 375 -8.40 20.68 -7.39
N PRO A 376 -9.43 20.94 -8.24
CA PRO A 376 -10.83 21.28 -7.97
C PRO A 376 -11.71 20.03 -8.12
N TYR A 377 -12.72 19.89 -7.24
CA TYR A 377 -13.48 18.65 -7.16
C TYR A 377 -14.94 18.83 -7.54
N LYS A 378 -15.33 18.10 -8.58
CA LYS A 378 -16.74 17.80 -8.88
C LYS A 378 -17.24 16.71 -7.94
N VAL A 379 -18.55 16.68 -7.69
CA VAL A 379 -19.20 15.58 -6.96
C VAL A 379 -18.79 14.21 -7.50
N SER A 380 -18.74 14.06 -8.82
CA SER A 380 -18.27 12.84 -9.49
C SER A 380 -16.90 12.33 -9.04
N GLN A 381 -15.94 13.21 -8.77
CA GLN A 381 -14.61 12.81 -8.30
C GLN A 381 -14.64 12.36 -6.84
N LEU A 382 -15.40 13.05 -5.99
CA LEU A 382 -15.58 12.60 -4.61
C LEU A 382 -16.21 11.22 -4.57
N ILE A 383 -17.23 10.96 -5.40
CA ILE A 383 -17.84 9.63 -5.51
C ILE A 383 -16.83 8.59 -5.99
N TYR A 384 -15.98 8.91 -6.95
CA TYR A 384 -14.91 8.01 -7.40
C TYR A 384 -13.96 7.62 -6.25
N TYR A 385 -13.49 8.58 -5.46
CA TYR A 385 -12.64 8.30 -4.30
C TYR A 385 -13.39 7.49 -3.22
N SER A 386 -14.66 7.83 -3.00
CA SER A 386 -15.52 7.16 -2.02
C SER A 386 -15.75 5.70 -2.38
N LYS A 387 -15.88 5.34 -3.68
CA LYS A 387 -15.98 3.95 -4.13
C LYS A 387 -14.76 3.11 -3.74
N SER A 388 -13.56 3.67 -3.87
CA SER A 388 -12.32 2.98 -3.48
C SER A 388 -12.29 2.73 -1.97
N TYR A 389 -12.64 3.76 -1.19
CA TYR A 389 -12.64 3.69 0.28
C TYR A 389 -13.72 2.74 0.83
N LEU A 390 -14.91 2.75 0.22
CA LEU A 390 -16.06 1.96 0.63
C LEU A 390 -16.15 0.61 -0.10
N ARG A 391 -15.14 0.18 -0.85
CA ARG A 391 -15.22 -1.04 -1.69
C ARG A 391 -15.76 -2.24 -0.92
N ALA A 392 -15.15 -2.59 0.22
CA ALA A 392 -15.58 -3.73 1.02
C ALA A 392 -17.01 -3.59 1.59
N PRO A 393 -17.43 -2.42 2.11
CA PRO A 393 -18.83 -2.18 2.44
C PRO A 393 -19.81 -2.24 1.26
N LEU A 394 -19.50 -1.62 0.13
CA LEU A 394 -20.39 -1.57 -1.02
C LEU A 394 -20.60 -2.97 -1.62
N SER A 395 -19.55 -3.80 -1.68
CA SER A 395 -19.66 -5.19 -2.12
C SER A 395 -20.57 -6.04 -1.23
N ARG A 396 -20.68 -5.73 0.07
CA ARG A 396 -21.59 -6.45 0.98
C ARG A 396 -23.06 -6.12 0.78
N MET A 397 -23.39 -5.03 0.09
CA MET A 397 -24.78 -4.67 -0.17
C MET A 397 -25.46 -5.54 -1.22
N GLY A 398 -24.69 -6.33 -1.99
CA GLY A 398 -25.23 -7.22 -3.01
C GLY A 398 -25.94 -6.53 -4.18
N SER A 399 -25.84 -5.20 -4.28
CA SER A 399 -26.46 -4.42 -5.34
C SER A 399 -25.39 -3.85 -6.28
N SER A 400 -25.53 -4.11 -7.57
CA SER A 400 -24.65 -3.59 -8.62
C SER A 400 -24.93 -2.13 -8.96
N VAL A 401 -26.05 -1.57 -8.49
CA VAL A 401 -26.45 -0.17 -8.70
C VAL A 401 -26.84 0.47 -7.38
N LEU A 402 -26.26 1.62 -7.08
CA LEU A 402 -26.54 2.39 -5.87
C LEU A 402 -27.09 3.76 -6.24
N ASN A 403 -28.13 4.17 -5.54
CA ASN A 403 -28.59 5.54 -5.55
C ASN A 403 -27.73 6.34 -4.57
N VAL A 404 -27.23 7.49 -5.01
CA VAL A 404 -26.32 8.34 -4.26
C VAL A 404 -26.90 9.73 -4.13
N ALA A 405 -26.96 10.23 -2.91
CA ALA A 405 -27.29 11.63 -2.62
C ALA A 405 -26.12 12.30 -1.91
N VAL A 406 -25.81 13.54 -2.33
CA VAL A 406 -24.72 14.33 -1.75
C VAL A 406 -25.29 15.61 -1.20
N TYR A 407 -25.07 15.85 0.08
CA TYR A 407 -25.46 17.08 0.77
C TYR A 407 -24.21 17.83 1.18
N GLN A 408 -24.09 19.08 0.79
CA GLN A 408 -23.30 20.02 1.58
C GLN A 408 -24.04 20.25 2.89
N THR A 409 -23.37 20.16 4.03
CA THR A 409 -23.96 20.35 5.38
C THR A 409 -23.51 21.66 6.03
N ALA A 410 -22.35 22.17 5.64
CA ALA A 410 -21.85 23.49 6.02
C ALA A 410 -21.20 24.18 4.81
N PRO A 411 -21.24 25.52 4.67
CA PRO A 411 -21.89 26.47 5.57
C PRO A 411 -23.42 26.47 5.47
N VAL A 412 -23.97 26.10 4.31
CA VAL A 412 -25.42 25.99 4.07
C VAL A 412 -25.73 24.57 3.63
N ARG A 413 -26.80 24.00 4.19
CA ARG A 413 -27.27 22.69 3.77
C ARG A 413 -27.84 22.77 2.36
N GLN A 414 -27.17 22.14 1.41
CA GLN A 414 -27.56 22.17 -0.01
C GLN A 414 -27.39 20.79 -0.63
N GLU A 415 -28.36 20.37 -1.42
CA GLU A 415 -28.26 19.15 -2.22
C GLU A 415 -27.44 19.40 -3.49
N LEU A 416 -26.44 18.56 -3.71
CA LEU A 416 -25.52 18.65 -4.84
C LEU A 416 -25.80 17.53 -5.85
N GLY A 417 -25.91 17.91 -7.12
CA GLY A 417 -25.97 16.98 -8.25
C GLY A 417 -24.59 16.45 -8.64
N TYR A 418 -24.55 15.38 -9.44
CA TYR A 418 -23.32 14.70 -9.87
C TYR A 418 -22.26 15.62 -10.51
N THR A 419 -22.69 16.67 -11.19
CA THR A 419 -21.84 17.63 -11.91
C THR A 419 -21.50 18.89 -11.11
N ASP A 420 -22.06 19.05 -9.91
CA ASP A 420 -21.84 20.23 -9.09
C ASP A 420 -20.41 20.26 -8.53
N TYR A 421 -19.94 21.46 -8.20
CA TYR A 421 -18.64 21.70 -7.60
C TYR A 421 -18.78 21.88 -6.09
N PHE A 422 -17.73 21.52 -5.35
CA PHE A 422 -17.66 21.78 -3.93
C PHE A 422 -17.23 23.21 -3.64
N SER A 423 -17.91 23.83 -2.67
CA SER A 423 -17.47 25.10 -2.08
C SER A 423 -16.34 24.86 -1.09
N GLU A 424 -15.40 25.80 -1.01
CA GLU A 424 -14.25 25.69 -0.10
C GLU A 424 -14.68 25.82 1.36
N GLY A 425 -14.06 25.02 2.24
CA GLY A 425 -14.38 25.00 3.67
C GLY A 425 -15.72 24.33 4.02
N SER A 426 -16.37 23.69 3.05
CA SER A 426 -17.64 23.00 3.27
C SER A 426 -17.47 21.60 3.87
N SER A 427 -18.52 21.15 4.56
CA SER A 427 -18.68 19.77 5.02
C SER A 427 -19.72 19.07 4.16
N PHE A 428 -19.59 17.75 3.96
CA PHE A 428 -20.46 16.98 3.09
C PHE A 428 -20.96 15.69 3.74
N ASP A 429 -22.22 15.34 3.50
CA ASP A 429 -22.81 14.04 3.82
C ASP A 429 -23.13 13.33 2.49
N ILE A 430 -22.60 12.12 2.31
CA ILE A 430 -22.89 11.27 1.13
C ILE A 430 -23.69 10.05 1.59
N HIS A 431 -24.87 9.88 1.01
CA HIS A 431 -25.74 8.75 1.27
C HIS A 431 -25.63 7.76 0.12
N PHE A 432 -25.27 6.52 0.42
CA PHE A 432 -25.32 5.39 -0.52
C PHE A 432 -26.49 4.50 -0.14
N VAL A 433 -27.41 4.30 -1.08
CA VAL A 433 -28.62 3.49 -0.90
C VAL A 433 -28.64 2.41 -1.97
N ALA A 434 -28.77 1.15 -1.57
CA ALA A 434 -28.92 0.05 -2.52
C ALA A 434 -30.19 0.23 -3.38
N ASN A 435 -30.10 -0.07 -4.68
CA ASN A 435 -31.26 0.00 -5.54
C ASN A 435 -32.36 -0.95 -5.04
N GLY A 436 -33.60 -0.49 -4.99
CA GLY A 436 -34.77 -1.24 -4.48
C GLY A 436 -35.03 -1.10 -2.97
N VAL A 437 -34.20 -0.37 -2.22
CA VAL A 437 -34.52 -0.02 -0.82
C VAL A 437 -35.50 1.16 -0.81
N ASP A 438 -36.60 1.00 -0.06
CA ASP A 438 -37.56 2.08 0.19
C ASP A 438 -36.95 3.10 1.16
N TYR A 439 -36.19 4.03 0.59
CA TYR A 439 -35.56 5.13 1.29
C TYR A 439 -35.86 6.43 0.55
N PRO A 440 -36.33 7.49 1.23
CA PRO A 440 -36.67 8.75 0.60
C PRO A 440 -35.40 9.42 0.08
N MET A 441 -35.11 9.21 -1.21
CA MET A 441 -34.02 9.87 -1.90
C MET A 441 -34.42 11.27 -2.34
N PRO A 442 -33.52 12.25 -2.24
CA PRO A 442 -33.81 13.60 -2.66
C PRO A 442 -33.78 13.74 -4.19
N GLN A 443 -34.28 14.86 -4.72
CA GLN A 443 -34.57 15.03 -6.15
C GLN A 443 -33.33 15.02 -7.05
N ARG A 444 -32.16 15.40 -6.53
CA ARG A 444 -30.88 15.45 -7.25
C ARG A 444 -30.00 14.22 -6.96
N ALA A 445 -30.55 13.17 -6.35
CA ALA A 445 -29.88 11.88 -6.23
C ALA A 445 -29.60 11.28 -7.62
N PHE A 446 -28.53 10.50 -7.73
CA PHE A 446 -28.12 9.88 -8.98
C PHE A 446 -27.66 8.43 -8.77
N ALA A 447 -27.81 7.60 -9.79
CA ALA A 447 -27.40 6.19 -9.74
C ALA A 447 -25.92 6.02 -10.13
N ILE A 448 -25.22 5.11 -9.45
CA ILE A 448 -23.87 4.67 -9.80
C ILE A 448 -23.82 3.15 -9.91
N ALA A 449 -23.10 2.63 -10.90
CA ALA A 449 -22.75 1.22 -10.95
C ALA A 449 -21.57 0.91 -10.01
N VAL A 450 -21.65 -0.21 -9.30
CA VAL A 450 -20.57 -0.78 -8.48
C VAL A 450 -20.26 -2.17 -8.99
N ASP A 451 -19.00 -2.39 -9.35
CA ASP A 451 -18.52 -3.69 -9.80
C ASP A 451 -18.41 -4.62 -8.57
N THR A 452 -19.32 -5.58 -8.48
CA THR A 452 -19.35 -6.58 -7.40
C THR A 452 -18.32 -7.68 -7.62
N ASP A 453 -17.78 -7.83 -8.82
CA ASP A 453 -17.12 -9.07 -9.26
C ASP A 453 -15.60 -9.00 -9.21
N GLY A 454 -15.05 -7.98 -8.55
CA GLY A 454 -13.61 -7.85 -8.35
C GLY A 454 -12.80 -7.49 -9.60
N ASN A 455 -13.42 -7.59 -10.79
CA ASN A 455 -12.88 -7.10 -12.04
C ASN A 455 -12.94 -5.57 -12.10
N GLN A 456 -12.08 -4.96 -12.90
CA GLN A 456 -12.03 -3.51 -13.10
C GLN A 456 -12.46 -3.20 -14.52
N HIS A 457 -13.77 -3.13 -14.82
CA HIS A 457 -14.20 -2.63 -16.13
C HIS A 457 -15.40 -1.67 -16.06
N GLY A 458 -15.20 -0.47 -16.62
CA GLY A 458 -16.22 0.33 -17.30
C GLY A 458 -17.25 1.09 -16.45
N ILE A 459 -17.21 2.43 -16.54
CA ILE A 459 -18.34 3.29 -16.13
C ILE A 459 -19.40 3.21 -17.25
N GLN A 460 -20.56 2.62 -16.98
CA GLN A 460 -21.73 2.83 -17.83
C GLN A 460 -22.60 3.93 -17.22
N HIS A 461 -22.89 4.94 -18.05
CA HIS A 461 -23.81 6.02 -17.72
C HIS A 461 -25.25 5.49 -17.82
N ILE A 462 -26.00 5.56 -16.72
CA ILE A 462 -27.45 5.40 -16.76
C ILE A 462 -28.02 6.82 -16.75
N HIS A 463 -28.56 7.27 -17.88
CA HIS A 463 -29.27 8.54 -17.96
C HIS A 463 -30.53 8.50 -17.09
N SER A 464 -30.85 9.65 -16.49
CA SER A 464 -31.98 9.91 -15.61
C SER A 464 -33.27 9.20 -16.03
N ILE A 465 -33.94 8.57 -15.07
CA ILE A 465 -35.27 7.97 -15.23
C ILE A 465 -36.28 9.10 -15.53
N PRO A 466 -36.95 9.12 -16.70
CA PRO A 466 -38.06 10.03 -16.95
C PRO A 466 -39.28 9.60 -16.14
N GLY A 467 -39.99 10.59 -15.58
CA GLY A 467 -40.97 10.44 -14.50
C GLY A 467 -42.05 9.37 -14.71
N MET A 468 -42.31 8.63 -13.62
CA MET A 468 -43.52 7.85 -13.45
C MET A 468 -44.64 8.75 -12.89
N LEU A 469 -45.69 8.89 -13.69
CA LEU A 469 -46.98 9.47 -13.33
C LEU A 469 -47.63 8.64 -12.20
N LEU A 470 -47.93 9.30 -11.07
CA LEU A 470 -48.85 8.80 -10.06
C LEU A 470 -50.30 8.92 -10.59
N PRO A 471 -51.17 7.92 -10.37
CA PRO A 471 -52.58 8.04 -10.73
C PRO A 471 -53.31 8.90 -9.69
N THR A 472 -53.99 9.92 -10.19
CA THR A 472 -55.02 10.69 -9.48
C THR A 472 -56.23 9.80 -9.20
N GLY A 473 -56.58 9.62 -7.93
CA GLY A 473 -57.84 9.03 -7.48
C GLY A 473 -58.56 10.00 -6.53
N GLU A 474 -59.73 10.46 -6.94
CA GLU A 474 -60.59 11.41 -6.23
C GLU A 474 -61.33 10.81 -5.01
N ARG A 475 -61.53 11.68 -4.01
CA ARG A 475 -62.66 11.88 -3.07
C ARG A 475 -63.24 10.70 -2.27
N GLY A 476 -63.18 10.88 -0.95
CA GLY A 476 -64.17 10.39 0.02
C GLY A 476 -64.26 11.35 1.21
N VAL A 477 -65.46 11.89 1.45
CA VAL A 477 -65.83 12.91 2.45
C VAL A 477 -66.14 12.25 3.81
N GLY A 478 -65.77 12.89 4.93
CA GLY A 478 -66.48 12.73 6.22
C GLY A 478 -65.64 12.82 7.51
N SER A 479 -65.74 13.97 8.21
CA SER A 479 -65.80 14.26 9.68
C SER A 479 -65.23 13.32 10.78
N PRO A 480 -65.11 13.78 12.05
CA PRO A 480 -64.71 15.09 12.58
C PRO A 480 -63.57 14.97 13.63
N HIS A 481 -63.07 16.14 14.06
CA HIS A 481 -62.04 16.36 15.07
C HIS A 481 -62.21 15.56 16.38
N ALA A 482 -61.17 14.80 16.74
CA ALA A 482 -60.89 14.39 18.12
C ALA A 482 -59.44 14.80 18.47
N SER A 483 -59.31 15.65 19.48
CA SER A 483 -58.04 16.12 20.01
C SER A 483 -57.33 14.99 20.77
N PHE A 484 -56.22 14.48 20.23
CA PHE A 484 -55.37 13.54 20.94
C PHE A 484 -54.37 14.30 21.84
N PRO A 485 -54.17 13.87 23.10
CA PRO A 485 -53.15 14.44 23.98
C PRO A 485 -51.74 14.16 23.43
N ALA A 486 -50.81 15.07 23.71
CA ALA A 486 -49.43 14.97 23.27
C ALA A 486 -48.82 13.60 23.63
N PRO A 487 -48.05 12.98 22.72
CA PRO A 487 -47.40 11.70 22.98
C PRO A 487 -46.43 11.83 24.16
N PRO A 488 -46.35 10.82 25.05
CA PRO A 488 -45.41 10.83 26.15
C PRO A 488 -43.97 10.94 25.61
N PRO A 489 -43.06 11.60 26.35
CA PRO A 489 -41.67 11.75 25.94
C PRO A 489 -41.08 10.36 25.66
N ASN A 490 -40.49 10.23 24.47
CA ASN A 490 -39.86 9.02 23.97
C ASN A 490 -38.87 8.49 25.01
N PRO A 491 -38.97 7.22 25.48
CA PRO A 491 -38.02 6.67 26.43
C PRO A 491 -36.61 6.83 25.89
N GLN A 492 -35.74 7.49 26.67
CA GLN A 492 -34.34 7.64 26.31
C GLN A 492 -33.76 6.23 26.07
N PRO A 493 -33.12 5.98 24.92
CA PRO A 493 -32.46 4.71 24.67
C PRO A 493 -31.46 4.46 25.80
N PRO A 494 -31.34 3.21 26.29
CA PRO A 494 -30.43 2.88 27.39
C PRO A 494 -29.02 3.36 27.04
N ALA A 495 -28.39 4.06 27.99
CA ALA A 495 -27.04 4.58 27.82
C ALA A 495 -26.13 3.44 27.32
N LYS A 496 -25.53 3.64 26.14
CA LYS A 496 -24.67 2.65 25.49
C LYS A 496 -23.54 2.28 26.45
N GLU A 497 -23.40 1.01 26.81
CA GLU A 497 -22.32 0.57 27.69
C GLU A 497 -20.96 0.84 27.01
N GLU A 498 -20.16 1.73 27.60
CA GLU A 498 -18.87 2.16 27.04
C GLU A 498 -17.71 1.37 27.69
N TYR A 499 -17.19 0.37 26.98
CA TYR A 499 -15.95 -0.33 27.34
C TYR A 499 -14.82 0.18 26.44
N LEU A 500 -13.96 1.03 27.00
CA LEU A 500 -13.01 1.84 26.25
C LEU A 500 -11.57 1.47 26.58
N VAL A 501 -10.70 1.56 25.58
CA VAL A 501 -9.25 1.36 25.72
C VAL A 501 -8.52 2.60 25.25
N ASN A 502 -7.69 3.13 26.12
CA ASN A 502 -6.79 4.24 25.83
C ASN A 502 -5.34 3.75 25.80
N TYR A 503 -4.47 4.50 25.13
CA TYR A 503 -3.06 4.18 24.98
C TYR A 503 -2.17 5.38 25.34
N THR A 504 -1.05 5.12 26.00
CA THR A 504 -0.08 6.16 26.38
C THR A 504 0.92 6.46 25.27
N THR A 505 1.20 5.48 24.40
CA THR A 505 2.11 5.62 23.25
C THR A 505 1.34 5.79 21.95
N LYS A 506 1.87 6.60 21.04
CA LYS A 506 1.29 6.79 19.70
C LYS A 506 1.19 5.45 18.96
N PRO A 507 0.01 5.09 18.39
CA PRO A 507 -0.15 3.87 17.62
C PRO A 507 0.79 3.82 16.42
N ILE A 508 1.35 2.65 16.15
CA ILE A 508 2.20 2.43 14.97
C ILE A 508 1.29 2.34 13.76
N LYS A 509 1.40 3.30 12.83
CA LYS A 509 0.61 3.30 11.59
C LYS A 509 0.92 2.04 10.79
N MET A 510 -0.13 1.39 10.30
CA MET A 510 -0.03 0.16 9.53
C MET A 510 -0.46 0.40 8.09
N PHE A 511 0.32 -0.10 7.14
CA PHE A 511 -0.03 -0.07 5.70
C PHE A 511 -0.84 -1.30 5.26
N LYS A 512 -0.77 -2.41 5.99
CA LYS A 512 -1.53 -3.65 5.73
C LYS A 512 -2.07 -4.20 7.04
N ALA A 513 -3.38 -4.45 7.11
CA ALA A 513 -4.00 -5.11 8.27
C ALA A 513 -3.43 -6.54 8.46
N PRO A 514 -3.38 -7.07 9.71
CA PRO A 514 -2.90 -8.43 9.94
C PRO A 514 -3.81 -9.44 9.22
N GLU A 515 -3.21 -10.46 8.61
CA GLU A 515 -3.91 -11.47 7.81
C GLU A 515 -4.93 -12.26 8.62
N ARG A 516 -4.65 -12.49 9.91
CA ARG A 516 -5.55 -13.11 10.87
C ARG A 516 -5.77 -12.15 12.03
N LYS A 517 -7.04 -11.93 12.38
CA LYS A 517 -7.39 -11.15 13.57
C LYS A 517 -8.71 -11.60 14.17
N ILE A 518 -8.82 -11.54 15.50
CA ILE A 518 -10.05 -11.85 16.23
C ILE A 518 -10.49 -10.66 17.08
N ILE A 519 -11.80 -10.52 17.30
CA ILE A 519 -12.35 -9.51 18.21
C ILE A 519 -11.87 -9.82 19.64
N VAL A 520 -11.34 -8.80 20.30
CA VAL A 520 -10.79 -8.90 21.65
C VAL A 520 -11.94 -8.93 22.65
N ARG A 521 -12.06 -10.06 23.36
CA ARG A 521 -12.99 -10.22 24.48
C ARG A 521 -12.19 -10.47 25.75
N LEU A 522 -12.14 -9.48 26.62
CA LEU A 522 -11.35 -9.52 27.85
C LEU A 522 -12.20 -9.04 29.02
N PRO A 523 -12.01 -9.56 30.24
CA PRO A 523 -12.65 -9.00 31.42
C PRO A 523 -12.08 -7.62 31.77
N CYS A 524 -12.67 -6.95 32.75
CA CYS A 524 -12.08 -5.73 33.31
C CYS A 524 -10.75 -6.03 34.05
N PRO A 525 -9.69 -5.21 33.90
CA PRO A 525 -8.45 -5.40 34.66
C PRO A 525 -8.52 -4.98 36.13
N ASN A 526 -9.53 -4.19 36.54
CA ASN A 526 -9.65 -3.73 37.91
C ASN A 526 -10.17 -4.86 38.82
N GLU A 527 -9.37 -5.23 39.83
CA GLU A 527 -9.63 -6.31 40.80
C GLU A 527 -10.80 -6.03 41.76
N ASP A 528 -11.26 -4.78 41.82
CA ASP A 528 -12.44 -4.39 42.60
C ASP A 528 -13.69 -4.23 41.73
N CYS A 529 -13.58 -4.44 40.41
CA CYS A 529 -14.72 -4.37 39.51
C CYS A 529 -15.53 -5.68 39.58
N GLY A 530 -16.82 -5.58 39.92
CA GLY A 530 -17.73 -6.74 39.97
C GLY A 530 -17.92 -7.48 38.63
N GLU A 531 -17.37 -6.95 37.54
CA GLU A 531 -17.44 -7.53 36.18
C GLU A 531 -16.18 -8.29 35.73
N GLN A 532 -15.26 -8.62 36.64
CA GLN A 532 -14.02 -9.33 36.28
C GLN A 532 -14.20 -10.73 35.67
N SER A 533 -15.33 -11.38 35.91
CA SER A 533 -15.60 -12.72 35.38
C SER A 533 -16.18 -12.69 33.97
N ILE A 534 -16.68 -11.53 33.51
CA ILE A 534 -17.46 -11.43 32.27
C ILE A 534 -16.57 -10.83 31.16
N PRO A 535 -16.27 -11.58 30.08
CA PRO A 535 -15.52 -11.04 28.95
C PRO A 535 -16.34 -9.99 28.19
N ARG A 536 -15.77 -8.80 27.99
CA ARG A 536 -16.40 -7.68 27.28
C ARG A 536 -15.66 -7.37 25.99
N THR A 537 -16.39 -6.81 25.02
CA THR A 537 -15.80 -6.29 23.78
C THR A 537 -15.30 -4.88 24.03
N TRP A 538 -14.06 -4.61 23.67
CA TRP A 538 -13.40 -3.34 23.94
C TRP A 538 -13.27 -2.50 22.67
N SER A 539 -13.46 -1.19 22.80
CA SER A 539 -13.31 -0.22 21.71
C SER A 539 -12.21 0.79 21.99
N CYS A 540 -11.53 1.25 20.94
CA CYS A 540 -10.52 2.31 21.05
C CYS A 540 -11.16 3.62 21.48
N PHE A 541 -10.59 4.30 22.48
CA PHE A 541 -11.07 5.60 22.97
C PHE A 541 -11.01 6.71 21.90
N VAL A 542 -10.05 6.63 20.98
CA VAL A 542 -9.81 7.69 19.97
C VAL A 542 -10.68 7.50 18.73
N CYS A 543 -10.75 6.28 18.17
CA CYS A 543 -11.50 6.02 16.94
C CYS A 543 -12.84 5.31 17.15
N ASN A 544 -13.18 4.92 18.37
CA ASN A 544 -14.39 4.16 18.73
C ASN A 544 -14.55 2.79 18.01
N THR A 545 -13.53 2.34 17.30
CA THR A 545 -13.51 1.04 16.62
C THR A 545 -13.19 -0.07 17.61
N VAL A 546 -13.85 -1.23 17.43
CA VAL A 546 -13.58 -2.46 18.20
C VAL A 546 -12.12 -2.88 18.04
N LEU A 547 -11.51 -3.33 19.15
CA LEU A 547 -10.14 -3.84 19.14
C LEU A 547 -10.07 -5.27 18.60
N TYR A 548 -9.05 -5.50 17.78
CA TYR A 548 -8.72 -6.82 17.24
C TYR A 548 -7.36 -7.29 17.74
N TYR A 549 -7.20 -8.60 17.96
CA TYR A 549 -5.93 -9.25 18.28
C TYR A 549 -5.37 -9.93 17.04
N GLY A 550 -4.15 -9.57 16.61
CA GLY A 550 -3.54 -10.05 15.36
C GLY A 550 -2.64 -11.28 15.47
N PHE A 551 -2.70 -12.00 16.61
CA PHE A 551 -1.85 -13.18 16.90
C PHE A 551 -0.33 -12.91 16.96
N ASP A 552 0.09 -11.65 16.93
CA ASP A 552 1.49 -11.24 17.00
C ASP A 552 1.84 -10.50 18.29
N ASP A 553 1.06 -10.73 19.36
CA ASP A 553 1.13 -10.04 20.66
C ASP A 553 0.74 -8.55 20.63
N PHE A 554 0.11 -8.06 19.55
CA PHE A 554 -0.38 -6.69 19.45
C PHE A 554 -1.90 -6.61 19.26
N LEU A 555 -2.44 -5.45 19.63
CA LEU A 555 -3.84 -5.09 19.45
C LEU A 555 -3.97 -4.07 18.32
N TYR A 556 -5.10 -4.08 17.63
CA TYR A 556 -5.33 -3.32 16.40
C TYR A 556 -6.65 -2.58 16.44
N CYS A 557 -6.62 -1.32 16.02
CA CYS A 557 -7.78 -0.50 15.67
C CYS A 557 -7.46 0.35 14.43
N ASP A 558 -8.37 1.23 14.04
CA ASP A 558 -8.18 2.12 12.89
C ASP A 558 -7.07 3.17 13.14
N CYS A 559 -6.70 3.43 14.40
CA CYS A 559 -5.55 4.26 14.72
C CYS A 559 -4.21 3.58 14.38
N GLY A 560 -4.17 2.24 14.33
CA GLY A 560 -2.99 1.46 14.03
C GLY A 560 -2.76 0.29 14.99
N LYS A 561 -1.48 -0.10 15.10
CA LYS A 561 -0.99 -1.18 15.95
C LYS A 561 -0.63 -0.66 17.35
N LEU A 562 -1.15 -1.34 18.37
CA LEU A 562 -1.09 -0.97 19.78
C LEU A 562 -0.31 -2.01 20.59
N GLU A 563 0.67 -1.57 21.37
CA GLU A 563 1.45 -2.43 22.25
C GLU A 563 0.74 -2.64 23.60
N PRO A 564 0.51 -3.89 24.05
CA PRO A 564 -0.28 -4.19 25.26
C PRO A 564 0.16 -3.46 26.53
N LYS A 565 1.47 -3.19 26.66
CA LYS A 565 2.09 -2.55 27.84
C LYS A 565 1.63 -1.10 28.05
N HIS A 566 1.19 -0.46 26.96
CA HIS A 566 0.81 0.95 26.95
C HIS A 566 -0.69 1.15 26.99
N LEU A 567 -1.46 0.08 27.20
CA LEU A 567 -2.92 0.10 27.18
C LEU A 567 -3.51 0.22 28.58
N THR A 568 -4.55 1.05 28.65
CA THR A 568 -5.37 1.25 29.85
C THR A 568 -6.83 1.08 29.48
N PHE A 569 -7.62 0.50 30.36
CA PHE A 569 -8.97 0.05 30.09
C PHE A 569 -9.93 0.74 31.05
N LYS A 570 -11.07 1.21 30.54
CA LYS A 570 -12.14 1.84 31.31
C LYS A 570 -13.44 1.11 31.04
N CYS A 571 -14.05 0.53 32.06
CA CYS A 571 -15.44 0.07 32.00
C CYS A 571 -16.38 1.02 32.76
N THR A 572 -17.68 0.76 32.63
CA THR A 572 -18.77 1.44 33.33
C THR A 572 -18.65 1.37 34.85
N GLY A 573 -18.12 0.26 35.39
CA GLY A 573 -18.07 0.01 36.83
C GLY A 573 -17.04 0.83 37.63
N HIS A 574 -15.92 1.27 37.04
CA HIS A 574 -14.86 1.96 37.81
C HIS A 574 -14.46 3.35 37.25
N GLY A 575 -15.06 3.81 36.16
CA GLY A 575 -15.00 5.20 35.65
C GLY A 575 -13.62 5.72 35.17
N ASN A 576 -12.52 5.10 35.61
CA ASN A 576 -11.13 5.48 35.37
C ASN A 576 -10.43 4.47 34.46
N PHE A 577 -9.32 4.88 33.84
CA PHE A 577 -8.49 4.00 33.01
C PHE A 577 -7.48 3.23 33.87
N VAL A 578 -7.55 1.90 33.83
CA VAL A 578 -6.71 0.99 34.62
C VAL A 578 -5.91 0.07 33.67
N PRO A 579 -4.58 -0.01 33.79
CA PRO A 579 -3.78 -0.94 33.00
C PRO A 579 -3.95 -2.37 33.50
N TYR A 580 -3.75 -3.33 32.61
CA TYR A 580 -3.53 -4.72 33.03
C TYR A 580 -2.17 -4.85 33.72
N LYS A 581 -2.08 -5.71 34.75
CA LYS A 581 -0.78 -6.13 35.32
C LYS A 581 0.12 -6.68 34.20
N GLU A 582 1.42 -6.39 34.29
CA GLU A 582 2.39 -6.76 33.25
C GLU A 582 2.32 -8.26 32.93
N ASN A 583 2.42 -8.63 31.64
CA ASN A 583 2.29 -9.99 31.11
C ASN A 583 0.90 -10.67 31.26
N VAL A 584 0.01 -10.19 32.13
CA VAL A 584 -1.34 -10.77 32.28
C VAL A 584 -2.17 -10.57 31.02
N LEU A 585 -2.11 -9.37 30.42
CA LEU A 585 -2.82 -9.08 29.17
C LEU A 585 -2.36 -9.99 28.03
N ALA A 586 -1.04 -10.10 27.82
CA ALA A 586 -0.47 -10.97 26.78
C ALA A 586 -0.88 -12.45 26.99
N LYS A 587 -0.84 -12.94 28.24
CA LYS A 587 -1.28 -14.31 28.57
C LYS A 587 -2.76 -14.52 28.27
N LYS A 588 -3.63 -13.56 28.60
CA LYS A 588 -5.07 -13.62 28.28
C LYS A 588 -5.31 -13.61 26.77
N LEU A 589 -4.64 -12.74 26.01
CA LEU A 589 -4.76 -12.68 24.55
C LEU A 589 -4.36 -14.00 23.87
N ARG A 590 -3.24 -14.60 24.31
CA ARG A 590 -2.79 -15.91 23.80
C ARG A 590 -3.75 -17.05 24.16
N LYS A 591 -4.36 -17.02 25.34
CA LYS A 591 -5.40 -17.99 25.71
C LYS A 591 -6.63 -17.88 24.81
N THR A 592 -7.11 -16.66 24.55
CA THR A 592 -8.26 -16.41 23.67
C THR A 592 -8.00 -16.87 22.22
N SER A 593 -6.76 -16.85 21.75
CA SER A 593 -6.42 -17.39 20.43
C SER A 593 -6.52 -18.91 20.32
N MET A 594 -6.29 -19.65 21.41
CA MET A 594 -6.32 -21.11 21.40
C MET A 594 -7.73 -21.69 21.42
N GLU A 595 -8.71 -20.96 21.98
CA GLU A 595 -10.10 -21.42 22.07
C GLU A 595 -10.89 -21.24 20.76
N LYS A 596 -10.33 -20.53 19.77
CA LYS A 596 -10.99 -20.17 18.50
C LYS A 596 -10.24 -20.61 17.24
N ALA A 597 -9.06 -21.21 17.39
CA ALA A 597 -8.31 -21.86 16.32
C ALA A 597 -8.62 -23.34 16.34
#